data_AF-A0AAG5CQ14-F1
#
_entry.id   AF-A0AAG5CQ14-F1
#
_cell.length_a   1.000
_cell.length_b   1.000
_cell.length_c   1.000
_cell.angle_alpha   90.00
_cell.angle_beta   90.00
_cell.angle_gamma   90.00
#
_symmetry.space_group_name_H-M   'P 1'
#
loop_
_entity.id
_entity.type
_entity.pdbx_description
1 polymer ?
#
loop_
_entity_poly.entity_id
_entity_poly.type
_entity_poly.pdbx_seq_one_letter_code
_entity_poly.pdbx_strand_id
1 'polypeptide(L)'
;MEMDNIFLNKLPIVAATGSEGGTWNHYAFIESTWGERKILLKIIVFSPLYNTPLSFLSEIDHEVLQQTAIRLERSWVSFLHETKMALCTEGGANGFNYAVEENNFVWRKIVGTNLTVTYGSVILLRSQCLLSDVLSNS
;
A
#
# COMPACT_ATOMS: atom_id res chain seq x y z
N MET A 1 -0.44 26.87 2.44
CA MET A 1 0.41 25.74 2.03
C MET A 1 -0.09 24.54 2.79
N GLU A 2 -0.91 23.71 2.16
CA GLU A 2 -1.24 22.40 2.71
C GLU A 2 0.03 21.58 2.73
N MET A 3 0.41 21.06 3.90
CA MET A 3 1.58 20.20 4.01
C MET A 3 1.26 18.88 3.33
N ASP A 4 2.06 18.52 2.32
CA ASP A 4 2.20 17.16 1.85
C ASP A 4 2.56 16.28 3.06
N ASN A 5 1.58 15.53 3.58
CA ASN A 5 1.83 14.65 4.70
C ASN A 5 2.55 13.41 4.17
N ILE A 6 3.84 13.30 4.47
CA ILE A 6 4.68 12.16 4.11
C ILE A 6 4.68 11.17 5.27
N PHE A 7 4.35 9.91 5.00
CA PHE A 7 4.37 8.83 5.99
C PHE A 7 5.19 7.67 5.47
N LEU A 8 6.21 7.22 6.22
CA LEU A 8 6.97 6.00 5.92
C LEU A 8 6.53 4.86 6.82
N ASN A 9 6.06 3.75 6.24
CA ASN A 9 5.59 2.60 7.02
C ASN A 9 6.08 1.28 6.49
N LYS A 10 6.50 0.40 7.41
CA LYS A 10 6.81 -0.99 7.12
C LYS A 10 5.53 -1.84 7.22
N LEU A 11 5.09 -2.39 6.11
CA LEU A 11 3.88 -3.22 6.04
C LEU A 11 4.25 -4.67 5.73
N PRO A 12 3.74 -5.67 6.50
CA PRO A 12 3.86 -7.07 6.11
C PRO A 12 3.04 -7.32 4.85
N ILE A 13 3.60 -8.01 3.86
CA ILE A 13 2.91 -8.31 2.60
C ILE A 13 2.87 -9.82 2.33
N VAL A 14 1.87 -10.26 1.58
CA VAL A 14 1.86 -11.58 0.94
C VAL A 14 2.35 -11.42 -0.50
N ALA A 15 3.39 -12.16 -0.91
CA ALA A 15 3.86 -12.16 -2.30
C ALA A 15 3.25 -13.37 -3.04
N ALA A 16 2.63 -13.15 -4.20
CA ALA A 16 1.97 -14.20 -4.98
C ALA A 16 2.92 -15.29 -5.54
N THR A 17 4.23 -15.13 -5.38
CA THR A 17 5.24 -16.08 -5.83
C THR A 17 5.43 -17.21 -4.80
N GLY A 18 4.43 -18.10 -4.74
CA GLY A 18 4.56 -19.51 -4.37
C GLY A 18 5.04 -19.86 -2.96
N SER A 19 4.11 -20.18 -2.06
CA SER A 19 4.02 -21.49 -1.38
C SER A 19 2.98 -21.43 -0.27
N GLU A 20 2.03 -22.36 -0.32
CA GLU A 20 1.19 -22.72 0.82
C GLU A 20 2.11 -23.09 2.00
N GLY A 21 2.03 -22.34 3.10
CA GLY A 21 2.60 -22.77 4.39
C GLY A 21 3.93 -22.17 4.85
N GLY A 22 4.49 -21.16 4.18
CA GLY A 22 5.72 -20.50 4.64
C GLY A 22 5.49 -19.05 5.10
N THR A 23 5.80 -18.74 6.34
CA THR A 23 6.02 -17.37 6.84
C THR A 23 7.29 -16.80 6.20
N TRP A 24 7.24 -16.46 4.92
CA TRP A 24 8.31 -15.70 4.31
C TRP A 24 8.12 -14.25 4.78
N ASN A 25 9.13 -13.70 5.46
CA ASN A 25 9.14 -12.33 6.01
C ASN A 25 9.19 -11.28 4.89
N HIS A 26 8.20 -11.28 4.00
CA HIS A 26 8.03 -10.24 3.00
C HIS A 26 7.45 -8.99 3.65
N TYR A 27 8.00 -7.84 3.30
CA TYR A 27 7.44 -6.57 3.72
C TYR A 27 7.68 -5.51 2.66
N ALA A 28 6.88 -4.45 2.69
CA ALA A 28 7.08 -3.26 1.89
C ALA A 28 7.31 -2.07 2.82
N PHE A 29 8.28 -1.21 2.48
CA PHE A 29 8.27 0.16 2.98
C PHE A 29 7.43 1.00 2.03
N ILE A 30 6.48 1.76 2.59
CA ILE A 30 5.61 2.65 1.83
C ILE A 30 5.79 4.05 2.34
N GLU A 31 6.30 4.92 1.48
CA GLU A 31 6.20 6.36 1.64
C GLU A 31 4.94 6.83 0.92
N SER A 32 3.96 7.39 1.64
CA SER A 32 2.75 7.95 1.04
C SER A 32 2.73 9.47 1.15
N THR A 33 2.53 10.16 0.02
CA THR A 33 2.34 11.62 -0.05
C THR A 33 0.91 11.90 -0.52
N TRP A 34 0.18 12.72 0.24
CA TRP A 34 -1.25 12.96 0.06
C TRP A 34 -1.50 14.37 -0.46
N GLY A 35 -1.76 14.51 -1.76
CA GLY A 35 -2.14 15.77 -2.39
C GLY A 35 -3.66 15.94 -2.48
N GLU A 36 -4.11 17.08 -3.01
CA GLU A 36 -5.55 17.39 -3.13
C GLU A 36 -6.32 16.45 -4.06
N ARG A 37 -5.67 15.93 -5.11
CA ARG A 37 -6.30 15.15 -6.19
C ARG A 37 -5.78 13.73 -6.35
N LYS A 38 -4.63 13.41 -5.76
CA LYS A 38 -3.98 12.11 -5.90
C LYS A 38 -3.08 11.81 -4.72
N ILE A 39 -2.80 10.52 -4.55
CA ILE A 39 -1.82 10.00 -3.60
C ILE A 39 -0.63 9.49 -4.39
N LEU A 40 0.57 9.90 -4.01
CA LEU A 40 1.82 9.33 -4.52
C LEU A 40 2.35 8.31 -3.52
N LEU A 41 2.72 7.12 -4.00
CA LEU A 41 3.27 6.04 -3.21
C LEU A 41 4.65 5.67 -3.73
N LYS A 42 5.70 5.81 -2.90
CA LYS A 42 6.98 5.14 -3.13
C LYS A 42 6.97 3.85 -2.35
N ILE A 43 7.18 2.74 -3.04
CA ILE A 43 7.06 1.40 -2.46
C ILE A 43 8.39 0.69 -2.66
N ILE A 44 9.00 0.24 -1.58
CA ILE A 44 10.19 -0.61 -1.63
C ILE A 44 9.82 -1.98 -1.08
N VAL A 45 9.80 -2.98 -1.96
CA VAL A 45 9.46 -4.35 -1.63
C VAL A 45 10.72 -5.12 -1.24
N PHE A 46 10.68 -5.73 -0.07
CA PHE A 46 11.67 -6.66 0.43
C PHE A 46 11.07 -8.06 0.39
N SER A 47 11.74 -8.96 -0.31
CA SER A 47 11.38 -10.36 -0.38
C SER A 47 12.65 -11.20 -0.39
N PRO A 48 12.69 -12.30 0.38
CA PRO A 48 13.79 -13.26 0.27
C PRO A 48 13.95 -13.89 -1.12
N LEU A 49 12.93 -13.78 -1.98
CA LEU A 49 12.98 -14.27 -3.37
C LEU A 49 13.79 -13.35 -4.29
N TYR A 50 14.00 -12.09 -3.89
CA TYR A 50 14.80 -11.13 -4.63
C TYR A 50 16.13 -10.92 -3.92
N ASN A 51 17.23 -10.99 -4.67
CA ASN A 51 18.56 -10.71 -4.12
C ASN A 51 18.74 -9.24 -3.70
N THR A 52 17.88 -8.35 -4.20
CA THR A 52 17.91 -6.91 -3.91
C THR A 52 16.49 -6.37 -3.69
N PRO A 53 16.31 -5.36 -2.83
CA PRO A 53 15.04 -4.66 -2.70
C PRO A 53 14.58 -4.09 -4.04
N LEU A 54 13.27 -4.08 -4.28
CA LEU A 54 12.66 -3.58 -5.51
C LEU A 54 11.91 -2.29 -5.23
N SER A 55 12.33 -1.21 -5.88
CA SER A 55 11.71 0.11 -5.74
C SER A 55 10.68 0.39 -6.83
N PHE A 56 9.59 1.01 -6.43
CA PHE A 56 8.46 1.36 -7.28
C PHE A 56 7.95 2.75 -6.94
N LEU A 57 7.38 3.42 -7.94
CA LEU A 57 6.66 4.68 -7.79
C LEU A 57 5.29 4.51 -8.41
N SER A 58 4.25 4.74 -7.63
CA SER A 58 2.87 4.60 -8.07
C SER A 58 2.08 5.83 -7.68
N GLU A 59 1.08 6.17 -8.48
CA GLU A 59 0.10 7.20 -8.13
C GLU A 59 -1.32 6.65 -8.23
N ILE A 60 -2.21 7.20 -7.42
CA ILE A 60 -3.63 6.89 -7.47
C ILE A 60 -4.45 8.16 -7.32
N ASP A 61 -5.30 8.42 -8.31
CA ASP A 61 -6.18 9.57 -8.32
C ASP A 61 -7.33 9.38 -7.33
N HIS A 62 -7.76 10.48 -6.71
CA HIS A 62 -8.91 10.50 -5.81
C HIS A 62 -10.20 10.07 -6.52
N GLU A 63 -10.31 10.29 -7.83
CA GLU A 63 -11.47 9.83 -8.61
C GLU A 63 -11.59 8.30 -8.62
N VAL A 64 -10.46 7.58 -8.75
CA VAL A 64 -10.42 6.11 -8.71
C VAL A 64 -10.79 5.60 -7.30
N LEU A 65 -10.28 6.27 -6.27
CA LEU A 65 -10.63 5.98 -4.88
C LEU A 65 -12.11 6.26 -4.62
N GLN A 66 -12.67 7.33 -5.18
CA GLN A 66 -14.07 7.69 -5.02
C GLN A 66 -14.99 6.67 -5.70
N GLN A 67 -14.65 6.19 -6.90
CA GLN A 67 -15.37 5.09 -7.55
C GLN A 67 -15.34 3.82 -6.69
N THR A 68 -14.20 3.54 -6.06
CA THR A 68 -14.08 2.40 -5.13
C THR A 68 -14.96 2.59 -3.90
N ALA A 69 -14.98 3.78 -3.29
CA ALA A 69 -15.85 4.10 -2.16
C ALA A 69 -17.34 3.88 -2.50
N ILE A 70 -17.77 4.35 -3.68
CA ILE A 70 -19.15 4.17 -4.18
C ILE A 70 -19.46 2.67 -4.33
N ARG A 71 -18.58 1.90 -4.97
CA ARG A 71 -18.75 0.44 -5.15
C ARG A 71 -18.86 -0.31 -3.81
N LEU A 72 -18.18 0.19 -2.78
CA LEU A 72 -18.22 -0.38 -1.44
C LEU A 72 -19.35 0.18 -0.56
N GLU A 73 -20.20 1.04 -1.12
CA GLU A 73 -21.29 1.71 -0.40
C GLU A 73 -20.80 2.46 0.85
N ARG A 74 -19.61 3.08 0.75
CA ARG A 74 -18.99 3.87 1.82
C ARG A 74 -19.05 5.36 1.52
N SER A 75 -19.17 6.18 2.56
CA SER A 75 -18.97 7.62 2.40
C SER A 75 -17.51 7.93 2.04
N TRP A 76 -17.30 8.93 1.20
CA TRP A 76 -15.96 9.34 0.77
C TRP A 76 -15.03 9.62 1.95
N VAL A 77 -15.52 10.38 2.94
CA VAL A 77 -14.73 10.77 4.12
C VAL A 77 -14.29 9.54 4.93
N SER A 78 -15.20 8.59 5.19
CA SER A 78 -14.86 7.38 5.94
C SER A 78 -13.90 6.48 5.15
N PHE A 79 -14.14 6.32 3.85
CA PHE A 79 -13.30 5.52 2.98
C PHE A 79 -11.86 6.06 2.89
N LEU A 80 -11.71 7.38 2.71
CA LEU A 80 -10.41 8.03 2.61
C LEU A 80 -9.66 7.96 3.94
N HIS A 81 -10.36 8.15 5.07
CA HIS A 81 -9.77 7.98 6.39
C HIS A 81 -9.25 6.55 6.62
N GLU A 82 -10.05 5.53 6.30
CA GLU A 82 -9.62 4.13 6.42
C GLU A 82 -8.47 3.79 5.45
N THR A 83 -8.46 4.36 4.25
CA THR A 83 -7.34 4.22 3.29
C THR A 83 -6.07 4.84 3.85
N LYS A 84 -6.17 6.01 4.48
CA LYS A 84 -5.04 6.65 5.15
C LYS A 84 -4.52 5.82 6.31
N MET A 85 -5.42 5.30 7.15
CA MET A 85 -5.03 4.36 8.20
C MET A 85 -4.31 3.14 7.64
N ALA A 86 -4.84 2.52 6.58
CA ALA A 86 -4.25 1.34 5.95
C ALA A 86 -2.82 1.58 5.43
N LEU A 87 -2.54 2.75 4.85
CA LEU A 87 -1.24 3.04 4.25
C LEU A 87 -0.25 3.67 5.23
N CYS A 88 -0.74 4.34 6.28
CA CYS A 88 0.07 5.16 7.17
C CYS A 88 0.30 4.58 8.57
N THR A 89 -0.23 3.38 8.88
CA THR A 89 -0.05 2.74 10.18
C THR A 89 1.19 1.85 10.18
N GLU A 90 2.12 2.10 11.09
CA GLU A 90 3.33 1.29 11.25
C GLU A 90 2.96 -0.17 11.59
N GLY A 91 3.57 -1.13 10.89
CA GLY A 91 3.27 -2.55 11.06
C GLY A 91 1.95 -3.01 10.43
N GLY A 92 1.18 -2.08 9.83
CA GLY A 92 -0.11 -2.36 9.21
C GLY A 92 -1.31 -2.05 10.11
N ALA A 93 -2.38 -1.56 9.50
CA ALA A 93 -3.62 -1.25 10.20
C ALA A 93 -4.37 -2.53 10.57
N ASN A 94 -4.93 -2.57 11.78
CA ASN A 94 -5.78 -3.66 12.21
C ASN A 94 -6.98 -3.82 11.26
N GLY A 95 -7.29 -5.07 10.89
CA GLY A 95 -8.35 -5.38 9.94
C GLY A 95 -7.97 -5.16 8.47
N PHE A 96 -6.70 -4.88 8.16
CA PHE A 96 -6.19 -4.83 6.79
C PHE A 96 -5.14 -5.92 6.54
N ASN A 97 -5.10 -6.41 5.31
CA ASN A 97 -4.00 -7.19 4.79
C ASN A 97 -3.42 -6.52 3.54
N TYR A 98 -2.19 -6.88 3.22
CA TYR A 98 -1.45 -6.28 2.11
C TYR A 98 -0.84 -7.39 1.26
N ALA A 99 -0.83 -7.19 -0.05
CA ALA A 99 -0.28 -8.16 -0.98
C ALA A 99 0.44 -7.48 -2.13
N VAL A 100 1.42 -8.18 -2.68
CA VAL A 100 1.97 -7.91 -4.01
C VAL A 100 1.58 -9.06 -4.92
N GLU A 101 0.71 -8.77 -5.87
CA GLU A 101 0.10 -9.75 -6.78
C GLU A 101 -0.06 -9.11 -8.16
N GLU A 102 0.20 -9.85 -9.24
CA GLU A 102 -0.03 -9.38 -10.61
C GLU A 102 0.54 -7.97 -10.91
N ASN A 103 1.75 -7.66 -10.41
CA ASN A 103 2.39 -6.34 -10.50
C ASN A 103 1.63 -5.20 -9.82
N ASN A 104 0.76 -5.50 -8.86
CA ASN A 104 0.06 -4.52 -8.06
C ASN A 104 0.46 -4.64 -6.59
N PHE A 105 0.47 -3.51 -5.89
CA PHE A 105 0.39 -3.47 -4.44
C PHE A 105 -1.07 -3.25 -4.05
N VAL A 106 -1.62 -4.16 -3.24
CA VAL A 106 -3.04 -4.22 -2.91
C VAL A 106 -3.20 -4.17 -1.40
N TRP A 107 -4.12 -3.34 -0.91
CA TRP A 107 -4.58 -3.38 0.48
C TRP A 107 -6.04 -3.77 0.53
N ARG A 108 -6.35 -4.77 1.36
CA ARG A 108 -7.71 -5.29 1.51
C ARG A 108 -8.17 -5.16 2.94
N LYS A 109 -9.45 -4.89 3.10
CA LYS A 109 -10.11 -4.88 4.40
C LYS A 109 -10.69 -6.25 4.68
N ILE A 110 -10.46 -6.76 5.89
CA ILE A 110 -11.05 -7.99 6.41
C ILE A 110 -12.47 -7.65 6.88
N VAL A 111 -13.48 -8.30 6.29
CA VAL A 111 -14.91 -8.05 6.58
C VAL A 111 -15.60 -9.26 7.25
N GLY A 112 -14.87 -10.36 7.44
CA GLY A 112 -15.32 -11.57 8.12
C GLY A 112 -14.18 -12.57 8.23
N THR A 113 -14.42 -13.74 8.80
CA THR A 113 -13.38 -14.74 9.14
C THR A 113 -12.48 -15.11 7.95
N ASN A 114 -13.04 -15.21 6.73
CA ASN A 114 -12.31 -15.53 5.51
C ASN A 114 -12.66 -14.59 4.33
N LEU A 115 -13.33 -13.47 4.61
CA LEU A 115 -13.79 -12.55 3.57
C LEU A 115 -12.96 -11.28 3.63
N THR A 116 -12.34 -10.95 2.50
CA THR A 116 -11.60 -9.71 2.32
C THR A 116 -12.10 -8.99 1.09
N VAL A 117 -12.07 -7.67 1.14
CA VAL A 117 -12.51 -6.81 0.05
C VAL A 117 -11.38 -5.87 -0.31
N THR A 118 -11.03 -5.80 -1.59
CA THR A 118 -10.01 -4.88 -2.09
C THR A 118 -10.46 -3.44 -1.84
N TYR A 119 -9.73 -2.77 -0.95
CA TYR A 119 -9.96 -1.38 -0.58
C TYR A 119 -9.20 -0.43 -1.50
N GLY A 120 -8.07 -0.88 -2.03
CA GLY A 120 -7.42 -0.25 -3.17
C GLY A 120 -6.22 -1.03 -3.68
N SER A 121 -5.72 -0.59 -4.82
CA SER A 121 -4.64 -1.23 -5.54
C SER A 121 -3.90 -0.19 -6.36
N VAL A 122 -2.58 -0.33 -6.46
CA VAL A 122 -1.76 0.47 -7.37
C VAL A 122 -0.84 -0.41 -8.18
N ILE A 123 -0.65 -0.06 -9.45
CA ILE A 123 0.30 -0.73 -10.33
C ILE A 123 1.72 -0.36 -9.87
N LEU A 124 2.57 -1.36 -9.70
CA LEU A 124 3.96 -1.20 -9.32
C LEU A 124 4.82 -0.84 -10.54
N LEU A 125 5.03 0.45 -10.76
CA LEU A 125 5.90 0.93 -11.83
C LEU A 125 7.34 1.01 -11.32
N ARG A 126 8.25 0.28 -11.98
CA ARG A 126 9.67 0.22 -11.60
C ARG A 126 10.27 1.62 -11.55
N SER A 127 10.96 1.91 -10.45
CA SER A 127 11.67 3.17 -10.24
C SER A 127 13.09 2.90 -9.75
N GLN A 128 14.02 3.79 -10.09
CA GLN A 128 15.38 3.78 -9.55
C GLN A 128 15.49 4.45 -8.17
N CYS A 129 14.37 4.75 -7.50
CA CYS A 129 14.37 5.38 -6.19
C CYS A 129 15.24 4.58 -5.21
N LEU A 130 16.23 5.24 -4.61
CA LEU A 130 17.15 4.58 -3.70
C LEU A 130 16.49 4.42 -2.33
N LEU A 131 16.83 3.34 -1.63
CA LEU A 131 16.40 3.13 -0.25
C LEU A 131 16.83 4.29 0.66
N SER A 132 17.97 4.93 0.37
CA SER A 132 18.44 6.13 1.05
C SER A 132 17.45 7.28 0.96
N ASP A 133 16.77 7.44 -0.17
CA ASP A 133 15.86 8.57 -0.42
C ASP A 133 14.54 8.42 0.34
N VAL A 134 14.20 7.17 0.71
CA VAL A 134 13.02 6.84 1.50
C VAL A 134 13.34 6.89 2.99
N LEU A 135 14.52 6.40 3.41
CA LEU A 135 14.95 6.44 4.81
C LEU A 135 15.42 7.84 5.27
N SER A 136 15.79 8.74 4.36
CA SER A 136 16.19 10.11 4.72
C SER A 136 15.02 11.02 5.10
N ASN A 137 13.79 10.63 4.76
CA ASN A 137 12.58 11.44 4.98
C ASN A 137 11.77 11.00 6.22
N SER A 138 12.29 10.07 7.01
CA SER A 138 11.68 9.56 8.25
C SER A 138 12.32 10.11 9.51
#